data_AF-A0A259HWE7-F1
#
_entry.id   AF-A0A259HWE7-F1
#
_cell.length_a   1.000
_cell.length_b   1.000
_cell.length_c   1.000
_cell.angle_alpha   90.00
_cell.angle_beta   90.00
_cell.angle_gamma   90.00
#
_symmetry.space_group_name_H-M   'P 1'
#
loop_
_entity.id
_entity.type
_entity.pdbx_description
1 polymer ?
#
loop_
_entity_poly.entity_id
_entity_poly.type
_entity_poly.pdbx_seq_one_letter_code
_entity_poly.pdbx_strand_id
1 'polypeptide(L)' 'QRRGIPSELLVFPDENHWVLKAKNSLQWHQTTFNWLDRWLKKDSK' A
#
# COMPACT_ATOMS: atom_id res chain seq x y z
N GLN A 1 15.12 3.94 4.01
CA GLN A 1 15.16 3.08 5.21
C GLN A 1 16.40 3.35 6.07
N ARG A 2 16.36 4.30 7.00
CA ARG A 2 17.49 4.58 7.91
C ARG A 2 17.09 4.81 9.37
N ARG A 3 15.79 4.90 9.65
CA ARG A 3 15.25 5.24 10.98
C ARG A 3 14.58 4.05 11.67
N GLY A 4 14.71 2.83 11.15
CA GLY A 4 14.05 1.62 11.68
C GLY A 4 12.52 1.62 11.60
N ILE A 5 11.92 2.65 10.99
CA ILE A 5 10.47 2.73 10.80
C ILE A 5 10.07 1.74 9.70
N PRO A 6 9.08 0.86 9.94
CA PRO A 6 8.54 -0.02 8.92
C PRO A 6 8.04 0.77 7.71
N SER A 7 8.43 0.34 6.51
CA SER A 7 8.08 0.99 5.25
C SER A 7 8.02 -0.06 4.14
N GLU A 8 7.03 0.04 3.25
CA GLU A 8 6.90 -0.80 2.05
C GLU A 8 7.01 0.06 0.79
N LEU A 9 7.51 -0.53 -0.31
CA LEU A 9 7.63 0.12 -1.62
C LEU A 9 6.88 -0.73 -2.65
N LEU A 10 5.86 -0.13 -3.28
CA LEU A 10 5.11 -0.71 -4.38
C LEU A 10 5.43 0.08 -5.66
N VAL A 11 5.90 -0.60 -6.70
CA VAL A 11 6.32 0.02 -7.96
C VAL A 11 5.48 -0.52 -9.11
N PHE A 12 4.94 0.40 -9.91
CA PHE A 12 4.31 0.10 -11.19
C PHE A 12 5.19 0.67 -12.31
N PRO A 13 6.07 -0.14 -12.93
CA PRO A 13 7.08 0.36 -13.87
C PRO A 13 6.47 0.91 -15.18
N ASP A 14 5.21 0.62 -15.43
CA ASP A 14 4.46 0.91 -16.64
C ASP A 14 3.30 1.90 -16.40
N GLU A 15 3.37 2.68 -15.31
CA GLU A 15 2.45 3.76 -14.92
C GLU A 15 3.20 5.10 -14.85
N ASN A 16 2.45 6.21 -14.80
CA ASN A 16 3.00 7.55 -14.60
C ASN A 16 2.80 8.01 -13.14
N HIS A 17 2.55 9.30 -12.91
CA HIS A 17 2.24 9.83 -11.58
C HIS A 17 0.90 9.30 -11.00
N TRP A 18 0.04 8.71 -11.84
CA TRP A 18 -1.25 8.14 -11.49
C TRP A 18 -1.27 6.62 -11.69
N VAL A 19 -2.19 5.93 -11.02
CA VAL A 19 -2.44 4.50 -11.21
C VAL A 19 -3.64 4.32 -12.14
N LEU A 20 -3.40 4.14 -13.44
CA LEU A 20 -4.45 4.17 -14.46
C LEU A 20 -4.99 2.78 -14.82
N LYS A 21 -4.14 1.75 -14.81
CA LYS A 21 -4.57 0.39 -15.18
C LYS A 21 -5.42 -0.21 -14.07
N ALA A 22 -6.55 -0.80 -14.45
CA ALA A 22 -7.50 -1.39 -13.51
C ALA A 22 -6.84 -2.41 -12.55
N LYS A 23 -5.98 -3.29 -13.08
CA LYS A 23 -5.24 -4.28 -12.28
C LYS A 23 -4.31 -3.63 -11.26
N ASN A 24 -3.58 -2.59 -11.66
CA ASN A 24 -2.67 -1.86 -10.78
C ASN A 24 -3.46 -1.12 -9.69
N SER A 25 -4.62 -0.54 -10.03
CA SER A 25 -5.52 0.11 -9.08
C SER A 25 -6.01 -0.87 -8.00
N LEU A 26 -6.41 -2.09 -8.38
CA LEU A 26 -6.79 -3.12 -7.41
C LEU A 26 -5.64 -3.46 -6.45
N GLN A 27 -4.43 -3.67 -6.97
CA GLN A 27 -3.25 -3.95 -6.15
C GLN A 27 -2.89 -2.78 -5.23
N TRP A 28 -2.97 -1.55 -5.73
CA TRP A 28 -2.72 -0.32 -4.96
C TRP A 28 -3.64 -0.23 -3.75
N HIS A 29 -4.95 -0.37 -3.96
CA HIS A 29 -5.94 -0.29 -2.89
C HIS A 29 -5.78 -1.43 -1.89
N GLN A 30 -5.59 -2.67 -2.36
CA GLN A 30 -5.38 -3.81 -1.47
C GLN A 30 -4.15 -3.64 -0.57
N THR A 31 -3.03 -3.21 -1.15
CA THR A 31 -1.78 -3.00 -0.41
C THR A 31 -1.94 -1.89 0.63
N THR A 32 -2.59 -0.79 0.24
CA THR A 32 -2.87 0.35 1.12
C THR A 32 -3.78 -0.05 2.28
N PHE A 33 -4.89 -0.73 2.02
CA PHE A 33 -5.81 -1.16 3.07
C PHE A 33 -5.19 -2.19 4.00
N ASN A 34 -4.42 -3.15 3.47
CA ASN A 34 -3.69 -4.11 4.31
C ASN A 34 -2.68 -3.42 5.24
N TRP A 35 -2.01 -2.37 4.74
CA TRP A 35 -1.11 -1.58 5.56
C TRP A 35 -1.87 -0.84 6.67
N LEU A 36 -2.99 -0.19 6.34
CA LEU A 36 -3.84 0.49 7.31
C LEU A 36 -4.40 -0.50 8.34
N ASP A 37 -4.87 -1.67 7.94
CA ASP A 37 -5.37 -2.72 8.83
C ASP A 37 -4.30 -3.18 9.82
N ARG A 38 -3.04 -3.34 9.38
CA ARG A 38 -1.93 -3.74 10.26
C ARG A 38 -1.71 -2.76 11.42
N TRP A 39 -1.94 -1.47 11.20
CA TRP A 39 -1.55 -0.42 12.15
C TRP A 39 -2.73 0.29 12.82
N LEU A 40 -3.91 0.30 12.19
CA LEU A 40 -5.07 1.05 12.65
C LEU A 40 -6.22 0.15 13.13
N LYS A 41 -6.19 -1.15 12.85
CA LYS A 41 -7.21 -2.07 13.33
C LYS A 41 -7.11 -2.13 14.86
N LYS A 42 -8.19 -1.72 15.53
CA LYS A 42 -8.32 -1.93 16.98
C LYS A 42 -8.47 -3.42 17.23
N ASP A 43 -7.76 -3.94 18.23
CA ASP A 43 -8.05 -5.26 18.78
C ASP A 43 -9.53 -5.31 19.13
N SER A 44 -10.31 -6.05 18.35
CA SER A 44 -11.72 -6.27 18.64
C SER A 44 -11.75 -7.16 19.88
N LYS A 45 -12.03 -6.55 21.03
CA LYS A 45 -12.50 -7.27 22.22
C LYS A 45 -13.88 -7.87 21.96
#